data_AF-A0A1B1RV47-F1
#
_entry.id   AF-A0A1B1RV47-F1
#
_cell.length_a   1.000
_cell.length_b   1.000
_cell.length_c   1.000
_cell.angle_alpha   90.00
_cell.angle_beta   90.00
_cell.angle_gamma   90.00
#
_symmetry.space_group_name_H-M   'P 1'
#
loop_
_entity.id
_entity.type
_entity.pdbx_description
1 polymer ?
#
loop_
_entity_poly.entity_id
_entity_poly.type
_entity_poly.pdbx_seq_one_letter_code
_entity_poly.pdbx_strand_id
1 'polypeptide(L)'
;VQKAHVEYRKVLDSRNSYRNPSDHAKKLAEADKKITEETTKLTNAQTKFQSIRTTIVVPEQSELAETKKKAEEAKAEEKVAKRKYDYATLKVALAKKEVEAKELEIEKLQYEISTLEQEVATAQHQVDNLKKLLAGADPDDGTEVIEAKLKKGEAELNAKQAELAKKQTELEKLLDSLDPEGKTQDELDKEAEEAELDKKADELQNKVADLEKEISNLEILLGGADPEDDTAALQNKLAAKKAELAKKQTELEKLLDSLDPEGKTQDELDKEAEEAELDKKADELQNKVADLEKEISNLEILLGGADSEDDTAALQNKLATKKAEKEKTQKELD
;
A
#
# COMPACT_ATOMS: atom_id res chain seq x y z
N VAL A 1 17.46 16.18 65.15
CA VAL A 1 17.42 15.11 66.19
C VAL A 1 18.80 14.59 66.60
N GLN A 2 19.56 13.89 65.73
CA GLN A 2 20.85 13.27 66.13
C GLN A 2 21.87 14.26 66.74
N LYS A 3 22.02 15.46 66.15
CA LYS A 3 22.89 16.52 66.71
C LYS A 3 22.48 16.96 68.13
N ALA A 4 21.17 17.05 68.40
CA ALA A 4 20.65 17.40 69.73
C ALA A 4 20.92 16.28 70.76
N HIS A 5 20.83 15.01 70.37
CA HIS A 5 21.25 13.89 71.22
C HIS A 5 22.75 13.89 71.52
N VAL A 6 23.59 14.27 70.55
CA VAL A 6 25.03 14.41 70.76
C VAL A 6 25.32 15.55 71.74
N GLU A 7 24.63 16.69 71.62
CA GLU A 7 24.74 17.80 72.58
C GLU A 7 24.27 17.41 73.99
N TYR A 8 23.17 16.67 74.09
CA TYR A 8 22.69 16.15 75.36
C TYR A 8 23.71 15.24 76.04
N ARG A 9 24.30 14.29 75.31
CA ARG A 9 25.37 13.42 75.85
C ARG A 9 26.58 14.22 76.31
N LYS A 10 27.01 15.23 75.54
CA LYS A 10 28.11 16.12 75.95
C LYS A 10 27.80 16.88 77.25
N VAL A 11 26.56 17.32 77.45
CA VAL A 11 26.13 17.97 78.70
C VAL A 11 26.08 16.96 79.85
N LEU A 12 25.62 15.73 79.59
CA LEU A 12 25.57 14.65 80.58
C LEU A 12 26.99 14.29 81.08
N ASP A 13 27.93 14.10 80.16
CA ASP A 13 29.32 13.68 80.45
C ASP A 13 30.14 14.80 81.11
N SER A 14 29.74 16.07 80.94
CA SER A 14 30.43 17.23 81.52
C SER A 14 29.95 17.61 82.92
N ARG A 15 29.26 16.71 83.64
CA ARG A 15 28.76 16.97 85.02
C ARG A 15 29.82 17.54 85.95
N ASN A 16 31.04 17.01 85.93
CA ASN A 16 32.15 17.45 86.77
C ASN A 16 32.73 18.82 86.37
N SER A 17 32.35 19.36 85.20
CA SER A 17 32.79 20.67 84.71
C SER A 17 31.90 21.82 85.23
N TYR A 18 30.80 21.52 85.94
CA TYR A 18 29.90 22.52 86.51
C TYR A 18 30.15 22.68 88.00
N ARG A 19 30.41 23.93 88.44
CA ARG A 19 30.66 24.26 89.84
C ARG A 19 29.40 24.15 90.70
N ASN A 20 28.22 24.37 90.12
CA ASN A 20 26.92 24.26 90.78
C ASN A 20 26.06 23.17 90.10
N PRO A 21 25.49 22.23 90.86
CA PRO A 21 24.59 21.20 90.31
C PRO A 21 23.35 21.74 89.60
N SER A 22 22.85 22.90 90.05
CA SER A 22 21.68 23.57 89.45
C SER A 22 21.94 24.04 88.01
N ASP A 23 23.15 24.49 87.71
CA ASP A 23 23.50 24.98 86.37
C ASP A 23 23.67 23.84 85.37
N HIS A 24 24.18 22.68 85.83
CA HIS A 24 24.22 21.44 85.05
C HIS A 24 22.81 20.95 84.72
N ALA A 25 21.94 20.90 85.73
CA ALA A 25 20.54 20.46 85.57
C ALA A 25 19.77 21.35 84.58
N LYS A 26 19.97 22.68 84.62
CA LYS A 26 19.35 23.62 83.67
C LYS A 26 19.79 23.36 82.23
N LYS A 27 21.09 23.17 81.99
CA LYS A 27 21.60 22.89 80.65
C LYS A 27 21.19 21.52 80.12
N LEU A 28 21.08 20.53 81.00
CA LEU A 28 20.58 19.20 80.64
C LEU A 28 19.11 19.28 80.21
N ALA A 29 18.28 20.01 80.96
CA ALA A 29 16.89 20.27 80.61
C ALA A 29 16.73 21.06 79.30
N GLU A 30 17.62 22.03 79.03
CA GLU A 30 17.62 22.76 77.76
C GLU A 30 17.98 21.86 76.56
N ALA A 31 18.95 20.96 76.74
CA ALA A 31 19.32 19.99 75.72
C ALA A 31 18.20 18.95 75.48
N ASP A 32 17.52 18.49 76.53
CA ASP A 32 16.32 17.63 76.43
C ASP A 32 15.17 18.35 75.71
N LYS A 33 14.96 19.64 75.99
CA LYS A 33 13.97 20.45 75.28
C LYS A 33 14.28 20.56 73.79
N LYS A 34 15.54 20.74 73.41
CA LYS A 34 15.96 20.74 72.00
C LYS A 34 15.73 19.39 71.32
N ILE A 35 15.94 18.27 72.03
CA ILE A 35 15.62 16.93 71.50
C ILE A 35 14.12 16.81 71.23
N THR A 36 13.27 17.20 72.18
CA THR A 36 11.81 17.09 72.02
C THR A 36 11.28 17.99 70.90
N GLU A 37 11.77 19.22 70.78
CA GLU A 37 11.44 20.13 69.69
C GLU A 37 11.84 19.57 68.31
N GLU A 38 13.07 19.07 68.18
CA GLU A 38 13.57 18.52 66.91
C GLU A 38 12.90 17.20 66.54
N THR A 39 12.55 16.37 67.53
CA THR A 39 11.83 15.11 67.30
C THR A 39 10.41 15.40 66.83
N THR A 40 9.75 16.39 67.42
CA THR A 40 8.41 16.83 66.98
C THR A 40 8.43 17.35 65.54
N LYS A 41 9.45 18.12 65.15
CA LYS A 41 9.62 18.58 63.75
C LYS A 41 9.82 17.42 62.79
N LEU A 42 10.64 16.43 63.14
CA LEU A 42 10.87 15.24 62.33
C LEU A 42 9.57 14.45 62.14
N THR A 43 8.84 14.18 63.22
CA THR A 43 7.55 13.47 63.15
C THR A 43 6.56 14.24 62.27
N ASN A 44 6.42 15.56 62.44
CA ASN A 44 5.53 16.38 61.62
C ASN A 44 5.93 16.37 60.13
N ALA A 45 7.22 16.41 59.82
CA ALA A 45 7.71 16.30 58.45
C ALA A 45 7.44 14.92 57.85
N GLN A 46 7.62 13.86 58.63
CA GLN A 46 7.38 12.48 58.22
C GLN A 46 5.89 12.21 57.98
N THR A 47 5.00 12.72 58.85
CA THR A 47 3.55 12.66 58.66
C THR A 47 3.12 13.42 57.42
N LYS A 48 3.68 14.62 57.17
CA LYS A 48 3.42 15.38 55.92
C LYS A 48 3.89 14.62 54.69
N PHE A 49 5.08 14.02 54.72
CA PHE A 49 5.61 13.22 53.61
C PHE A 49 4.74 11.99 53.32
N GLN A 50 4.31 11.27 54.36
CA GLN A 50 3.40 10.12 54.20
C GLN A 50 2.04 10.55 53.64
N SER A 51 1.48 11.65 54.14
CA SER A 51 0.22 12.21 53.63
C SER A 51 0.32 12.58 52.15
N ILE A 52 1.42 13.22 51.72
CA ILE A 52 1.68 13.53 50.31
C ILE A 52 1.81 12.26 49.48
N ARG A 53 2.55 11.25 49.95
CA ARG A 53 2.69 9.97 49.25
C ARG A 53 1.36 9.23 49.06
N THR A 54 0.43 9.38 49.99
CA THR A 54 -0.92 8.79 49.88
C THR A 54 -1.90 9.63 49.06
N THR A 55 -1.65 10.94 48.87
CA THR A 55 -2.52 11.82 48.07
C THR A 55 -2.06 11.98 46.63
N ILE A 56 -0.77 11.80 46.34
CA ILE A 56 -0.28 11.66 44.98
C ILE A 56 -0.63 10.24 44.52
N VAL A 57 -1.68 10.11 43.72
CA VAL A 57 -1.93 8.91 42.91
C VAL A 57 -0.81 8.85 41.88
N VAL A 58 0.30 8.20 42.24
CA VAL A 58 1.26 7.72 41.25
C VAL A 58 0.55 6.56 40.56
N PRO A 59 0.21 6.66 39.26
CA PRO A 59 -0.41 5.56 38.55
C PRO A 59 0.46 4.33 38.77
N GLU A 60 -0.15 3.20 39.14
CA GLU A 60 0.59 1.95 39.26
C GLU A 60 1.25 1.66 37.90
N GLN A 61 2.40 0.96 37.90
CA GLN A 61 3.11 0.64 36.65
C GLN A 61 2.20 -0.04 35.61
N SER A 62 1.17 -0.77 36.07
CA SER A 62 0.11 -1.38 35.27
C SER A 62 -0.76 -0.34 34.53
N GLU A 63 -1.24 0.71 35.21
CA GLU A 63 -2.04 1.79 34.61
C GLU A 63 -1.20 2.62 33.61
N LEU A 64 0.09 2.81 33.92
CA LEU A 64 1.02 3.48 33.01
C LEU A 64 1.32 2.64 31.75
N ALA A 65 1.37 1.31 31.89
CA ALA A 65 1.54 0.39 30.77
C ALA A 65 0.27 0.34 29.90
N GLU A 66 -0.92 0.30 30.49
CA GLU A 66 -2.19 0.36 29.75
C GLU A 66 -2.34 1.68 28.96
N THR A 67 -2.00 2.81 29.57
CA THR A 67 -2.09 4.11 28.89
C THR A 67 -1.07 4.25 27.76
N LYS A 68 0.14 3.71 27.92
CA LYS A 68 1.13 3.61 26.83
C LYS A 68 0.64 2.69 25.70
N LYS A 69 0.08 1.53 26.03
CA LYS A 69 -0.49 0.59 25.07
C LYS A 69 -1.59 1.24 24.24
N LYS A 70 -2.55 1.89 24.89
CA LYS A 70 -3.65 2.63 24.21
C LYS A 70 -3.12 3.75 23.32
N ALA A 71 -2.06 4.44 23.73
CA ALA A 71 -1.44 5.50 22.93
C ALA A 71 -0.71 4.97 21.68
N GLU A 72 -0.10 3.78 21.76
CA GLU A 72 0.48 3.13 20.58
C GLU A 72 -0.58 2.55 19.64
N GLU A 73 -1.62 1.91 20.18
CA GLU A 73 -2.77 1.44 19.39
C GLU A 73 -3.43 2.59 18.61
N ALA A 74 -3.64 3.74 19.25
CA ALA A 74 -4.19 4.92 18.59
C ALA A 74 -3.32 5.45 17.44
N LYS A 75 -1.98 5.40 17.58
CA LYS A 75 -1.05 5.79 16.50
C LYS A 75 -1.08 4.81 15.33
N ALA A 76 -1.26 3.52 15.62
CA ALA A 76 -1.42 2.51 14.57
C ALA A 76 -2.74 2.71 13.81
N GLU A 77 -3.84 2.99 14.52
CA GLU A 77 -5.14 3.28 13.91
C GLU A 77 -5.12 4.57 13.08
N GLU A 78 -4.41 5.60 13.52
CA GLU A 78 -4.22 6.84 12.75
C GLU A 78 -3.48 6.58 11.42
N LYS A 79 -2.42 5.77 11.42
CA LYS A 79 -1.71 5.39 10.18
C LYS A 79 -2.60 4.62 9.20
N VAL A 80 -3.41 3.69 9.71
CA VAL A 80 -4.37 2.94 8.90
C VAL A 80 -5.42 3.87 8.29
N ALA A 81 -5.99 4.77 9.10
CA ALA A 81 -6.99 5.73 8.63
C ALA A 81 -6.43 6.67 7.56
N LYS A 82 -5.20 7.14 7.73
CA LYS A 82 -4.53 7.99 6.74
C LYS A 82 -4.34 7.27 5.40
N ARG A 83 -3.91 6.00 5.40
CA ARG A 83 -3.77 5.24 4.15
C ARG A 83 -5.10 5.01 3.44
N LYS A 84 -6.17 4.74 4.17
CA LYS A 84 -7.53 4.62 3.60
C LYS A 84 -7.96 5.93 2.93
N TYR A 85 -7.67 7.06 3.58
CA TYR A 85 -7.93 8.39 3.02
C TYR A 85 -7.11 8.67 1.76
N ASP A 86 -5.80 8.40 1.78
CA ASP A 86 -4.91 8.62 0.64
C ASP A 86 -5.34 7.78 -0.57
N TYR A 87 -5.72 6.51 -0.36
CA TYR A 87 -6.27 5.64 -1.40
C TYR A 87 -7.59 6.15 -1.99
N ALA A 88 -8.54 6.54 -1.13
CA ALA A 88 -9.80 7.11 -1.60
C ALA A 88 -9.58 8.40 -2.42
N THR A 89 -8.57 9.19 -2.05
CA THR A 89 -8.19 10.40 -2.79
C THR A 89 -7.62 10.06 -4.17
N LEU A 90 -6.76 9.04 -4.25
CA LEU A 90 -6.22 8.55 -5.54
C LEU A 90 -7.33 8.03 -6.46
N LYS A 91 -8.24 7.21 -5.94
CA LYS A 91 -9.39 6.69 -6.70
C LYS A 91 -10.24 7.80 -7.32
N VAL A 92 -10.52 8.86 -6.55
CA VAL A 92 -11.26 10.02 -7.05
C VAL A 92 -10.46 10.80 -8.10
N ALA A 93 -9.14 10.89 -7.95
CA ALA A 93 -8.28 11.55 -8.93
C ALA A 93 -8.24 10.78 -10.27
N LEU A 94 -8.22 9.45 -10.21
CA LEU A 94 -8.25 8.57 -11.38
C LEU A 94 -9.55 8.70 -12.17
N ALA A 95 -10.69 8.57 -11.48
CA ALA A 95 -11.99 8.73 -12.12
C ALA A 95 -12.13 10.11 -12.81
N LYS A 96 -11.54 11.17 -12.23
CA LYS A 96 -11.51 12.50 -12.88
C LYS A 96 -10.65 12.53 -14.13
N LYS A 97 -9.46 11.92 -14.10
CA LYS A 97 -8.55 11.85 -15.26
C LYS A 97 -9.18 11.09 -16.41
N GLU A 98 -9.87 9.98 -16.14
CA GLU A 98 -10.54 9.18 -17.17
C GLU A 98 -11.66 9.97 -17.87
N VAL A 99 -12.47 10.70 -17.09
CA VAL A 99 -13.49 11.59 -17.64
C VAL A 99 -12.85 12.70 -18.49
N GLU A 100 -11.77 13.33 -18.02
CA GLU A 100 -11.05 14.37 -18.77
C GLU A 100 -10.48 13.83 -20.10
N ALA A 101 -9.98 12.59 -20.12
CA ALA A 101 -9.50 11.94 -21.35
C ALA A 101 -10.63 11.69 -22.36
N LYS A 102 -11.78 11.17 -21.89
CA LYS A 102 -12.97 10.95 -22.72
C LYS A 102 -13.54 12.27 -23.27
N GLU A 103 -13.55 13.34 -22.47
CA GLU A 103 -13.93 14.68 -22.91
C GLU A 103 -13.02 15.20 -24.04
N LEU A 104 -11.71 14.98 -23.95
CA LEU A 104 -10.73 15.34 -24.98
C LEU A 104 -10.92 14.57 -26.29
N GLU A 105 -11.27 13.28 -26.21
CA GLU A 105 -11.56 12.45 -27.38
C GLU A 105 -12.84 12.92 -28.09
N ILE A 106 -13.87 13.26 -27.31
CA ILE A 106 -15.10 13.87 -27.81
C ILE A 106 -14.82 15.19 -28.53
N GLU A 107 -13.99 16.07 -27.96
CA GLU A 107 -13.64 17.35 -28.59
C GLU A 107 -12.98 17.15 -29.97
N LYS A 108 -12.04 16.20 -30.06
CA LYS A 108 -11.38 15.85 -31.33
C LYS A 108 -12.36 15.30 -32.35
N LEU A 109 -13.24 14.38 -31.96
CA LEU A 109 -14.25 13.80 -32.86
C LEU A 109 -15.27 14.86 -33.33
N GLN A 110 -15.69 15.76 -32.44
CA GLN A 110 -16.57 16.88 -32.82
C GLN A 110 -15.90 17.80 -33.85
N TYR A 111 -14.59 18.03 -33.73
CA TYR A 111 -13.83 18.80 -34.73
C TYR A 111 -13.74 18.08 -36.08
N GLU A 112 -13.46 16.77 -36.08
CA GLU A 112 -13.44 15.94 -37.30
C GLU A 112 -14.81 15.93 -37.99
N ILE A 113 -15.89 15.72 -37.23
CA ILE A 113 -17.28 15.75 -37.72
C ILE A 113 -17.59 17.11 -38.35
N SER A 114 -17.28 18.21 -37.66
CA SER A 114 -17.50 19.57 -38.17
C SER A 114 -16.76 19.82 -39.50
N THR A 115 -15.54 19.28 -39.63
CA THR A 115 -14.75 19.37 -40.85
C THR A 115 -15.40 18.55 -41.98
N LEU A 116 -15.79 17.30 -41.71
CA LEU A 116 -16.48 16.44 -42.67
C LEU A 116 -17.83 17.01 -43.12
N GLU A 117 -18.59 17.65 -42.23
CA GLU A 117 -19.85 18.32 -42.58
C GLU A 117 -19.63 19.43 -43.61
N GLN A 118 -18.58 20.23 -43.46
CA GLN A 118 -18.21 21.26 -44.44
C GLN A 118 -17.80 20.66 -45.78
N GLU A 119 -17.06 19.55 -45.76
CA GLU A 119 -16.66 18.85 -46.98
C GLU A 119 -17.84 18.23 -47.71
N VAL A 120 -18.79 17.62 -46.99
CA VAL A 120 -20.05 17.10 -47.54
C VAL A 120 -20.86 18.23 -48.16
N ALA A 121 -21.01 19.37 -47.48
CA ALA A 121 -21.71 20.53 -48.03
C ALA A 121 -21.05 21.05 -49.33
N THR A 122 -19.73 21.08 -49.38
CA THR A 122 -18.97 21.49 -50.57
C THR A 122 -19.15 20.50 -51.73
N ALA A 123 -19.03 19.19 -51.47
CA ALA A 123 -19.23 18.14 -52.46
C ALA A 123 -20.67 18.14 -53.00
N GLN A 124 -21.66 18.32 -52.11
CA GLN A 124 -23.06 18.45 -52.48
C GLN A 124 -23.27 19.64 -53.43
N HIS A 125 -22.71 20.80 -53.11
CA HIS A 125 -22.77 21.98 -53.98
C HIS A 125 -22.17 21.73 -55.37
N GLN A 126 -21.05 20.99 -55.45
CA GLN A 126 -20.43 20.63 -56.73
C GLN A 126 -21.33 19.69 -57.56
N VAL A 127 -21.91 18.66 -56.92
CA VAL A 127 -22.86 17.73 -57.55
C VAL A 127 -24.08 18.48 -58.07
N ASP A 128 -24.68 19.37 -57.27
CA ASP A 128 -25.85 20.14 -57.66
C ASP A 128 -25.56 21.08 -58.85
N ASN A 129 -24.38 21.69 -58.87
CA ASN A 129 -23.95 22.51 -60.00
C ASN A 129 -23.77 21.68 -61.29
N LEU A 130 -23.17 20.48 -61.20
CA LEU A 130 -23.05 19.56 -62.33
C LEU A 130 -24.42 19.09 -62.84
N LYS A 131 -25.37 18.81 -61.94
CA LYS A 131 -26.76 18.47 -62.30
C LYS A 131 -27.45 19.62 -63.05
N LYS A 132 -27.28 20.85 -62.59
CA LYS A 132 -27.82 22.05 -63.27
C LYS A 132 -27.22 22.24 -64.66
N LEU A 133 -25.89 22.06 -64.81
CA LEU A 133 -25.22 22.15 -66.10
C LEU A 133 -25.71 21.06 -67.07
N LEU A 134 -25.87 19.82 -66.60
CA LEU A 134 -26.37 18.72 -67.42
C LEU A 134 -27.82 18.96 -67.88
N ALA A 135 -28.69 19.50 -67.01
CA ALA A 135 -30.08 19.79 -67.34
C ALA A 135 -30.25 20.92 -68.38
N GLY A 136 -29.23 21.79 -68.55
CA GLY A 136 -29.22 22.88 -69.51
C GLY A 136 -28.43 22.59 -70.80
N ALA A 137 -27.80 21.42 -70.92
CA ALA A 137 -27.00 21.04 -72.09
C ALA A 137 -27.86 20.40 -73.18
N ASP A 138 -27.50 20.63 -74.45
CA ASP A 138 -28.13 19.98 -75.59
C ASP A 138 -27.66 18.50 -75.65
N PRO A 139 -28.57 17.51 -75.70
CA PRO A 139 -28.20 16.08 -75.68
C PRO A 139 -27.23 15.63 -76.78
N ASP A 140 -27.09 16.38 -77.88
CA ASP A 140 -26.14 16.07 -78.97
C ASP A 140 -24.73 16.69 -78.76
N ASP A 141 -24.51 17.52 -77.73
CA ASP A 141 -23.29 18.33 -77.53
C ASP A 141 -22.29 17.73 -76.51
N GLY A 142 -22.03 16.41 -76.59
CA GLY A 142 -20.92 15.77 -75.87
C GLY A 142 -20.99 15.82 -74.34
N THR A 143 -22.19 15.59 -73.77
CA THR A 143 -22.46 15.60 -72.32
C THR A 143 -21.77 14.48 -71.52
N GLU A 144 -21.16 13.49 -72.18
CA GLU A 144 -20.48 12.33 -71.58
C GLU A 144 -19.45 12.73 -70.51
N VAL A 145 -18.73 13.84 -70.71
CA VAL A 145 -17.72 14.34 -69.75
C VAL A 145 -18.38 14.89 -68.49
N ILE A 146 -19.55 15.54 -68.59
CA ILE A 146 -20.30 16.07 -67.46
C ILE A 146 -20.92 14.92 -66.68
N GLU A 147 -21.49 13.92 -67.36
CA GLU A 147 -22.04 12.72 -66.73
C GLU A 147 -20.97 11.91 -65.99
N ALA A 148 -19.78 11.75 -66.57
CA ALA A 148 -18.66 11.08 -65.92
C ALA A 148 -18.19 11.84 -64.66
N LYS A 149 -18.10 13.18 -64.72
CA LYS A 149 -17.78 14.02 -63.56
C LYS A 149 -18.87 13.95 -62.49
N LEU A 150 -20.13 13.93 -62.90
CA LEU A 150 -21.27 13.80 -61.99
C LEU A 150 -21.23 12.48 -61.24
N LYS A 151 -21.08 11.35 -61.95
CA LYS A 151 -20.95 10.02 -61.33
C LYS A 151 -19.79 9.96 -60.33
N LYS A 152 -18.64 10.55 -60.68
CA LYS A 152 -17.49 10.61 -59.76
C LYS A 152 -17.81 11.46 -58.53
N GLY A 153 -18.40 12.64 -58.71
CA GLY A 153 -18.78 13.54 -57.60
C GLY A 153 -19.85 12.93 -56.69
N GLU A 154 -20.83 12.20 -57.24
CA GLU A 154 -21.84 11.49 -56.46
C GLU A 154 -21.22 10.34 -55.64
N ALA A 155 -20.26 9.61 -56.20
CA ALA A 155 -19.54 8.58 -55.47
C ALA A 155 -18.70 9.16 -54.32
N GLU A 156 -18.01 10.28 -54.55
CA GLU A 156 -17.21 10.97 -53.52
C GLU A 156 -18.09 11.56 -52.41
N LEU A 157 -19.21 12.19 -52.77
CA LEU A 157 -20.21 12.67 -51.81
C LEU A 157 -20.76 11.54 -50.93
N ASN A 158 -21.15 10.41 -51.54
CA ASN A 158 -21.65 9.25 -50.79
C ASN A 158 -20.60 8.67 -49.85
N ALA A 159 -19.32 8.63 -50.27
CA ALA A 159 -18.23 8.17 -49.41
C ALA A 159 -18.06 9.08 -48.18
N LYS A 160 -18.07 10.41 -48.37
CA LYS A 160 -17.95 11.37 -47.27
C LYS A 160 -19.16 11.33 -46.33
N GLN A 161 -20.37 11.17 -46.86
CA GLN A 161 -21.57 10.99 -46.03
C GLN A 161 -21.51 9.70 -45.21
N ALA A 162 -20.97 8.61 -45.78
CA ALA A 162 -20.79 7.36 -45.04
C ALA A 162 -19.71 7.48 -43.95
N GLU A 163 -18.64 8.22 -44.20
CA GLU A 163 -17.60 8.50 -43.20
C GLU A 163 -18.13 9.38 -42.06
N LEU A 164 -18.86 10.45 -42.39
CA LEU A 164 -19.54 11.31 -41.42
C LEU A 164 -20.49 10.49 -40.53
N ALA A 165 -21.30 9.61 -41.12
CA ALA A 165 -22.22 8.76 -40.35
C ALA A 165 -21.48 7.83 -39.38
N LYS A 166 -20.35 7.24 -39.79
CA LYS A 166 -19.53 6.40 -38.90
C LYS A 166 -18.98 7.20 -37.72
N LYS A 167 -18.48 8.42 -37.97
CA LYS A 167 -17.94 9.31 -36.95
C LYS A 167 -19.03 9.81 -35.99
N GLN A 168 -20.23 10.09 -36.48
CA GLN A 168 -21.38 10.43 -35.64
C GLN A 168 -21.80 9.26 -34.72
N THR A 169 -21.79 8.02 -35.21
CA THR A 169 -22.05 6.84 -34.38
C THR A 169 -20.95 6.58 -33.36
N GLU A 170 -19.69 6.84 -33.70
CA GLU A 170 -18.55 6.76 -32.77
C GLU A 170 -18.69 7.78 -31.63
N LEU A 171 -19.05 9.02 -31.96
CA LEU A 171 -19.33 10.06 -30.97
C LEU A 171 -20.52 9.71 -30.07
N GLU A 172 -21.61 9.17 -30.63
CA GLU A 172 -22.79 8.74 -29.86
C GLU A 172 -22.42 7.66 -28.83
N LYS A 173 -21.62 6.65 -29.22
CA LYS A 173 -21.11 5.63 -28.30
C LYS A 173 -20.27 6.20 -27.17
N LEU A 174 -19.40 7.16 -27.46
CA LEU A 174 -18.58 7.81 -26.41
C LEU A 174 -19.46 8.61 -25.45
N LEU A 175 -20.47 9.32 -25.95
CA LEU A 175 -21.43 10.05 -25.12
C LEU A 175 -22.27 9.10 -24.26
N ASP A 176 -22.73 7.97 -24.81
CA ASP A 176 -23.45 6.93 -24.06
C ASP A 176 -22.57 6.32 -22.96
N SER A 177 -21.26 6.18 -23.18
CA SER A 177 -20.31 5.71 -22.14
C SER A 177 -20.12 6.69 -20.97
N LEU A 178 -20.45 7.97 -21.17
CA LEU A 178 -20.41 9.03 -20.16
C LEU A 178 -21.76 9.21 -19.44
N ASP A 179 -22.85 8.71 -20.01
CA ASP A 179 -24.18 8.70 -19.41
C ASP A 179 -24.48 7.33 -18.76
N PRO A 180 -24.50 7.21 -17.42
CA PRO A 180 -24.67 5.92 -16.76
C PRO A 180 -26.01 5.23 -17.04
N GLU A 181 -26.98 5.88 -17.69
CA GLU A 181 -28.32 5.34 -17.97
C GLU A 181 -28.39 4.41 -19.20
N GLY A 182 -27.33 4.32 -20.03
CA GLY A 182 -27.33 3.63 -21.33
C GLY A 182 -26.24 2.57 -21.55
N LYS A 183 -25.85 1.79 -20.53
CA LYS A 183 -24.68 0.88 -20.62
C LYS A 183 -24.85 -0.31 -21.56
N THR A 184 -23.81 -0.61 -22.34
CA THR A 184 -23.68 -1.84 -23.13
C THR A 184 -23.13 -3.01 -22.29
N GLN A 185 -23.27 -4.26 -22.75
CA GLN A 185 -22.81 -5.45 -21.99
C GLN A 185 -21.29 -5.47 -21.79
N ASP A 186 -20.51 -5.06 -22.81
CA ASP A 186 -19.04 -4.98 -22.69
C ASP A 186 -18.60 -3.91 -21.68
N GLU A 187 -19.35 -2.80 -21.56
CA GLU A 187 -19.08 -1.77 -20.54
C GLU A 187 -19.47 -2.23 -19.13
N LEU A 188 -20.55 -3.01 -18.99
CA LEU A 188 -20.93 -3.63 -17.72
C LEU A 188 -19.89 -4.67 -17.27
N ASP A 189 -19.31 -5.42 -18.21
CA ASP A 189 -18.29 -6.41 -17.91
C ASP A 189 -16.96 -5.73 -17.52
N LYS A 190 -16.60 -4.61 -18.17
CA LYS A 190 -15.43 -3.80 -17.80
C LYS A 190 -15.59 -3.09 -16.45
N GLU A 191 -16.77 -2.52 -16.17
CA GLU A 191 -17.09 -1.94 -14.87
C GLU A 191 -17.16 -3.01 -13.76
N ALA A 192 -17.57 -4.24 -14.10
CA ALA A 192 -17.54 -5.36 -13.17
C ALA A 192 -16.10 -5.79 -12.83
N GLU A 193 -15.20 -5.77 -13.81
CA GLU A 193 -13.78 -6.07 -13.63
C GLU A 193 -13.07 -4.98 -12.81
N GLU A 194 -13.34 -3.70 -13.10
CA GLU A 194 -12.90 -2.57 -12.28
C GLU A 194 -13.46 -2.63 -10.85
N ALA A 195 -14.75 -2.98 -10.69
CA ALA A 195 -15.36 -3.16 -9.38
C ALA A 195 -14.78 -4.37 -8.62
N GLU A 196 -14.31 -5.40 -9.33
CA GLU A 196 -13.62 -6.55 -8.73
C GLU A 196 -12.19 -6.18 -8.30
N LEU A 197 -11.47 -5.41 -9.11
CA LEU A 197 -10.17 -4.83 -8.75
C LEU A 197 -10.30 -3.90 -7.54
N ASP A 198 -11.34 -3.07 -7.48
CA ASP A 198 -11.68 -2.22 -6.34
C ASP A 198 -11.91 -3.04 -5.08
N LYS A 199 -12.73 -4.10 -5.16
CA LYS A 199 -12.95 -5.01 -4.02
C LYS A 199 -11.65 -5.67 -3.58
N LYS A 200 -10.79 -6.05 -4.52
CA LYS A 200 -9.51 -6.69 -4.24
C LYS A 200 -8.53 -5.71 -3.57
N ALA A 201 -8.51 -4.46 -4.00
CA ALA A 201 -7.76 -3.39 -3.38
C ALA A 201 -8.28 -3.10 -1.96
N ASP A 202 -9.59 -3.01 -1.76
CA ASP A 202 -10.21 -2.87 -0.44
C ASP A 202 -9.86 -4.04 0.50
N GLU A 203 -9.92 -5.28 0.00
CA GLU A 203 -9.53 -6.47 0.74
C GLU A 203 -8.04 -6.45 1.13
N LEU A 204 -7.15 -6.10 0.20
CA LEU A 204 -5.72 -6.01 0.47
C LEU A 204 -5.42 -4.90 1.46
N GLN A 205 -6.11 -3.77 1.37
CA GLN A 205 -5.96 -2.66 2.29
C GLN A 205 -6.41 -3.03 3.71
N ASN A 206 -7.49 -3.80 3.84
CA ASN A 206 -7.91 -4.35 5.14
C ASN A 206 -6.91 -5.37 5.68
N LYS A 207 -6.35 -6.26 4.84
CA LYS A 207 -5.28 -7.21 5.24
C LYS A 207 -4.02 -6.48 5.70
N VAL A 208 -3.60 -5.42 5.01
CA VAL A 208 -2.48 -4.56 5.41
C VAL A 208 -2.76 -3.93 6.77
N ALA A 209 -3.96 -3.40 6.99
CA ALA A 209 -4.35 -2.81 8.27
C ALA A 209 -4.33 -3.82 9.43
N ASP A 210 -4.84 -5.03 9.21
CA ASP A 210 -4.85 -6.10 10.22
C ASP A 210 -3.42 -6.55 10.55
N LEU A 211 -2.55 -6.69 9.55
CA LEU A 211 -1.14 -7.02 9.75
C LEU A 211 -0.39 -5.93 10.53
N GLU A 212 -0.66 -4.65 10.27
CA GLU A 212 -0.07 -3.56 11.04
C GLU A 212 -0.52 -3.55 12.50
N LYS A 213 -1.80 -3.86 12.76
CA LYS A 213 -2.30 -4.04 14.13
C LYS A 213 -1.60 -5.23 14.81
N GLU A 214 -1.44 -6.36 14.13
CA GLU A 214 -0.75 -7.53 14.67
C GLU A 214 0.73 -7.26 14.95
N ILE A 215 1.44 -6.57 14.03
CA ILE A 215 2.83 -6.14 14.19
C ILE A 215 2.97 -5.20 15.39
N SER A 216 2.09 -4.19 15.51
CA SER A 216 2.13 -3.25 16.63
C SER A 216 1.91 -3.97 17.97
N ASN A 217 0.98 -4.92 18.03
CA ASN A 217 0.75 -5.74 19.22
C ASN A 217 1.97 -6.59 19.60
N LEU A 218 2.67 -7.16 18.60
CA LEU A 218 3.90 -7.92 18.82
C LEU A 218 5.06 -7.03 19.28
N GLU A 219 5.17 -5.81 18.75
CA GLU A 219 6.17 -4.81 19.19
C GLU A 219 5.92 -4.39 20.65
N ILE A 220 4.66 -4.18 21.03
CA ILE A 220 4.28 -3.90 22.43
C ILE A 220 4.65 -5.06 23.36
N LEU A 221 4.36 -6.30 22.96
CA LEU A 221 4.70 -7.49 23.74
C LEU A 221 6.22 -7.64 23.93
N LEU A 222 7.00 -7.36 22.88
CA LEU A 222 8.47 -7.38 22.95
C LEU A 222 9.03 -6.24 23.81
N GLY A 223 8.42 -5.05 23.77
CA GLY A 223 8.85 -3.90 24.57
C GLY A 223 8.54 -4.04 26.07
N GLY A 224 7.64 -4.94 26.45
CA GLY A 224 7.27 -5.24 27.83
C GLY A 224 7.86 -6.55 28.40
N ALA A 225 8.58 -7.33 27.60
CA ALA A 225 9.19 -8.59 28.02
C ALA A 225 10.48 -8.35 28.84
N ASP A 226 10.67 -9.10 29.92
CA ASP A 226 11.94 -9.10 30.67
C ASP A 226 13.04 -9.73 29.79
N PRO A 227 14.31 -9.27 29.86
CA PRO A 227 15.38 -9.76 29.00
C PRO A 227 15.80 -11.20 29.29
N GLU A 228 15.24 -11.84 30.33
CA GLU A 228 15.42 -13.26 30.67
C GLU A 228 14.40 -14.18 29.98
N ASP A 229 13.35 -13.63 29.38
CA ASP A 229 12.34 -14.40 28.64
C ASP A 229 12.83 -14.74 27.23
N ASP A 230 12.47 -15.93 26.72
CA ASP A 230 12.91 -16.48 25.43
C ASP A 230 12.20 -15.77 24.25
N THR A 231 12.49 -14.47 24.08
CA THR A 231 11.86 -13.53 23.13
C THR A 231 12.16 -13.83 21.66
N ALA A 232 13.05 -14.79 21.38
CA ALA A 232 13.43 -15.20 20.03
C ALA A 232 12.23 -15.65 19.18
N ALA A 233 11.25 -16.32 19.79
CA ALA A 233 10.03 -16.74 19.10
C ALA A 233 9.15 -15.55 18.67
N LEU A 234 9.02 -14.53 19.53
CA LEU A 234 8.28 -13.30 19.23
C LEU A 234 8.99 -12.45 18.17
N GLN A 235 10.32 -12.36 18.23
CA GLN A 235 11.13 -11.66 17.22
C GLN A 235 11.01 -12.33 15.84
N ASN A 236 11.08 -13.67 15.77
CA ASN A 236 10.87 -14.40 14.52
C ASN A 236 9.45 -14.20 13.96
N LYS A 237 8.43 -14.21 14.83
CA LYS A 237 7.05 -13.95 14.42
C LYS A 237 6.86 -12.52 13.90
N LEU A 238 7.48 -11.53 14.54
CA LEU A 238 7.46 -10.13 14.11
C LEU A 238 8.15 -9.98 12.74
N ALA A 239 9.30 -10.59 12.54
CA ALA A 239 10.04 -10.55 11.28
C ALA A 239 9.22 -11.18 10.13
N ALA A 240 8.59 -12.33 10.37
CA ALA A 240 7.70 -12.97 9.41
C ALA A 240 6.51 -12.08 9.04
N LYS A 241 5.87 -11.43 10.04
CA LYS A 241 4.74 -10.53 9.81
C LYS A 241 5.12 -9.26 9.05
N LYS A 242 6.30 -8.69 9.32
CA LYS A 242 6.84 -7.55 8.54
C LYS A 242 7.11 -7.94 7.08
N ALA A 243 7.62 -9.15 6.84
CA ALA A 243 7.79 -9.65 5.47
C ALA A 243 6.45 -9.88 4.75
N GLU A 244 5.44 -10.40 5.46
CA GLU A 244 4.08 -10.55 4.95
C GLU A 244 3.45 -9.19 4.59
N LEU A 245 3.59 -8.19 5.47
CA LEU A 245 3.14 -6.83 5.25
C LEU A 245 3.79 -6.20 4.00
N ALA A 246 5.11 -6.34 3.84
CA ALA A 246 5.83 -5.81 2.68
C ALA A 246 5.36 -6.44 1.36
N LYS A 247 5.10 -7.75 1.36
CA LYS A 247 4.52 -8.44 0.19
C LYS A 247 3.11 -7.93 -0.15
N LYS A 248 2.28 -7.66 0.87
CA LYS A 248 0.92 -7.15 0.66
C LYS A 248 0.90 -5.68 0.23
N GLN A 249 1.85 -4.87 0.72
CA GLN A 249 2.02 -3.48 0.27
C GLN A 249 2.47 -3.41 -1.18
N THR A 250 3.42 -4.25 -1.59
CA THR A 250 3.85 -4.34 -3.01
C THR A 250 2.74 -4.87 -3.92
N GLU A 251 1.92 -5.82 -3.47
CA GLU A 251 0.74 -6.29 -4.23
C GLU A 251 -0.31 -5.18 -4.39
N LEU A 252 -0.54 -4.38 -3.34
CA LEU A 252 -1.45 -3.24 -3.39
C LEU A 252 -0.92 -2.13 -4.31
N GLU A 253 0.39 -1.87 -4.29
CA GLU A 253 1.04 -0.89 -5.16
C GLU A 253 0.99 -1.30 -6.63
N LYS A 254 1.23 -2.57 -6.96
CA LYS A 254 1.05 -3.08 -8.33
C LYS A 254 -0.41 -3.00 -8.81
N LEU A 255 -1.38 -3.24 -7.93
CA LEU A 255 -2.79 -3.06 -8.27
C LEU A 255 -3.12 -1.59 -8.51
N LEU A 256 -2.57 -0.69 -7.70
CA LEU A 256 -2.70 0.75 -7.89
C LEU A 256 -2.05 1.23 -9.19
N ASP A 257 -0.87 0.70 -9.55
CA ASP A 257 -0.20 1.02 -10.81
C ASP A 257 -1.01 0.52 -12.02
N SER A 258 -1.70 -0.62 -11.91
CA SER A 258 -2.65 -1.06 -12.95
C SER A 258 -3.92 -0.21 -13.04
N LEU A 259 -4.22 0.56 -12.00
CA LEU A 259 -5.37 1.47 -11.93
C LEU A 259 -5.00 2.93 -12.33
N ASP A 260 -3.72 3.32 -12.28
CA ASP A 260 -3.20 4.63 -12.75
C ASP A 260 -2.35 4.48 -14.02
N PRO A 261 -2.97 4.40 -15.21
CA PRO A 261 -2.25 4.36 -16.47
C PRO A 261 -1.78 5.77 -16.82
N GLU A 262 -0.82 6.32 -16.07
CA GLU A 262 -0.29 7.64 -16.37
C GLU A 262 0.44 7.62 -17.73
N GLY A 263 -0.25 8.07 -18.78
CA GLY A 263 0.33 8.38 -20.10
C GLY A 263 0.59 7.20 -21.05
N LYS A 264 0.10 5.98 -20.75
CA LYS A 264 0.33 4.80 -21.59
C LYS A 264 -0.84 4.51 -22.53
N THR A 265 -0.53 4.21 -23.79
CA THR A 265 -1.54 3.73 -24.76
C THR A 265 -1.98 2.29 -24.43
N GLN A 266 -3.15 1.84 -24.90
CA GLN A 266 -3.63 0.46 -24.68
C GLN A 266 -2.59 -0.60 -25.10
N ASP A 267 -1.82 -0.33 -26.16
CA ASP A 267 -0.69 -1.18 -26.62
C ASP A 267 0.47 -1.27 -25.61
N GLU A 268 0.67 -0.27 -24.76
CA GLU A 268 1.69 -0.26 -23.70
C GLU A 268 1.20 -0.98 -22.43
N LEU A 269 -0.11 -0.92 -22.15
CA LEU A 269 -0.74 -1.69 -21.07
C LEU A 269 -0.76 -3.18 -21.39
N ASP A 270 -1.07 -3.56 -22.62
CA ASP A 270 -1.07 -4.95 -23.05
C ASP A 270 0.36 -5.54 -22.99
N LYS A 271 1.39 -4.74 -23.32
CA LYS A 271 2.80 -5.11 -23.17
C LYS A 271 3.23 -5.30 -21.72
N GLU A 272 2.79 -4.42 -20.83
CA GLU A 272 3.16 -4.48 -19.41
C GLU A 272 2.45 -5.64 -18.70
N ALA A 273 1.22 -5.98 -19.11
CA ALA A 273 0.55 -7.20 -18.70
C ALA A 273 1.30 -8.46 -19.19
N GLU A 274 1.81 -8.45 -20.43
CA GLU A 274 2.65 -9.51 -20.98
C GLU A 274 3.98 -9.63 -20.20
N GLU A 275 4.64 -8.52 -19.88
CA GLU A 275 5.86 -8.49 -19.05
C GLU A 275 5.60 -8.99 -17.62
N ALA A 276 4.48 -8.62 -17.00
CA ALA A 276 4.12 -9.09 -15.67
C ALA A 276 3.78 -10.61 -15.63
N GLU A 277 3.23 -11.15 -16.72
CA GLU A 277 3.01 -12.58 -16.88
C GLU A 277 4.33 -13.34 -17.11
N LEU A 278 5.26 -12.74 -17.88
CA LEU A 278 6.61 -13.24 -18.06
C LEU A 278 7.41 -13.23 -16.74
N ASP A 279 7.30 -12.20 -15.91
CA ASP A 279 7.94 -12.14 -14.58
C ASP A 279 7.43 -13.24 -13.65
N LYS A 280 6.11 -13.48 -13.61
CA LYS A 280 5.54 -14.61 -12.84
C LYS A 280 6.06 -15.95 -13.34
N LYS A 281 6.14 -16.12 -14.66
CA LYS A 281 6.67 -17.33 -15.28
C LYS A 281 8.17 -17.52 -14.98
N ALA A 282 8.94 -16.43 -14.94
CA ALA A 282 10.33 -16.45 -14.54
C ALA A 282 10.49 -16.86 -13.07
N ASP A 283 9.70 -16.30 -12.15
CA ASP A 283 9.68 -16.68 -10.74
C ASP A 283 9.34 -18.18 -10.55
N GLU A 284 8.35 -18.70 -11.29
CA GLU A 284 7.99 -20.12 -11.27
C GLU A 284 9.12 -21.02 -11.78
N LEU A 285 9.74 -20.66 -12.90
CA LEU A 285 10.87 -21.39 -13.47
C LEU A 285 12.09 -21.35 -12.53
N GLN A 286 12.35 -20.23 -11.87
CA GLN A 286 13.46 -20.07 -10.94
C GLN A 286 13.24 -20.91 -9.66
N ASN A 287 12.02 -20.97 -9.15
CA ASN A 287 11.65 -21.89 -8.06
C ASN A 287 11.84 -23.37 -8.48
N LYS A 288 11.46 -23.72 -9.71
CA LYS A 288 11.64 -25.07 -10.25
C LYS A 288 13.12 -25.45 -10.41
N VAL A 289 13.97 -24.51 -10.82
CA VAL A 289 15.43 -24.70 -10.87
C VAL A 289 15.98 -24.97 -9.46
N ALA A 290 15.56 -24.20 -8.45
CA ALA A 290 16.00 -24.38 -7.07
C ALA A 290 15.60 -25.75 -6.49
N ASP A 291 14.40 -26.25 -6.81
CA ASP A 291 13.95 -27.57 -6.38
C ASP A 291 14.69 -28.70 -7.09
N LEU A 292 14.96 -28.56 -8.41
CA LEU A 292 15.79 -29.51 -9.15
C LEU A 292 17.24 -29.54 -8.63
N GLU A 293 17.79 -28.40 -8.21
CA GLU A 293 19.12 -28.34 -7.56
C GLU A 293 19.17 -29.12 -6.26
N LYS A 294 18.15 -29.00 -5.41
CA LYS A 294 18.04 -29.80 -4.18
C LYS A 294 17.91 -31.29 -4.50
N GLU A 295 17.10 -31.67 -5.49
CA GLU A 295 16.89 -33.06 -5.88
C GLU A 295 18.18 -33.68 -6.45
N ILE A 296 18.91 -32.94 -7.28
CA ILE A 296 20.24 -33.34 -7.81
C ILE A 296 21.23 -33.53 -6.66
N SER A 297 21.32 -32.57 -5.73
CA SER A 297 22.23 -32.66 -4.59
C SER A 297 21.94 -33.88 -3.72
N ASN A 298 20.65 -34.17 -3.45
CA ASN A 298 20.24 -35.37 -2.73
C ASN A 298 20.62 -36.67 -3.47
N LEU A 299 20.45 -36.71 -4.79
CA LEU A 299 20.83 -37.86 -5.62
C LEU A 299 22.36 -38.06 -5.67
N GLU A 300 23.15 -36.98 -5.68
CA GLU A 300 24.61 -37.04 -5.61
C GLU A 300 25.10 -37.60 -4.27
N ILE A 301 24.44 -37.22 -3.16
CA ILE A 301 24.72 -37.79 -1.83
C ILE A 301 24.39 -39.30 -1.81
N LEU A 302 23.24 -39.70 -2.36
CA LEU A 302 22.84 -41.11 -2.41
C LEU A 302 23.79 -41.95 -3.27
N LEU A 303 24.28 -41.41 -4.38
CA LEU A 303 25.31 -42.04 -5.22
C LEU A 303 26.64 -42.21 -4.50
N GLY A 304 27.01 -41.26 -3.64
CA GLY A 304 28.22 -41.35 -2.82
C GLY A 304 28.18 -42.44 -1.74
N GLY A 305 26.99 -43.01 -1.45
CA GLY A 305 26.79 -44.04 -0.44
C GLY A 305 26.19 -45.36 -0.94
N ALA A 306 26.11 -45.58 -2.26
CA ALA A 306 25.55 -46.79 -2.84
C ALA A 306 26.59 -47.93 -2.92
N ASP A 307 26.29 -49.09 -2.32
CA ASP A 307 27.20 -50.26 -2.23
C ASP A 307 26.98 -51.32 -3.35
N SER A 308 25.98 -51.17 -4.22
CA SER A 308 25.64 -52.14 -5.28
C SER A 308 25.72 -51.53 -6.69
N GLU A 309 26.24 -52.28 -7.68
CA GLU A 309 26.42 -51.80 -9.07
C GLU A 309 25.08 -51.51 -9.78
N ASP A 310 24.03 -52.29 -9.52
CA ASP A 310 22.71 -52.10 -10.15
C ASP A 310 21.98 -50.86 -9.61
N ASP A 311 22.05 -50.59 -8.29
CA ASP A 311 21.46 -49.38 -7.70
C ASP A 311 22.20 -48.11 -8.15
N THR A 312 23.52 -48.22 -8.34
CA THR A 312 24.37 -47.13 -8.85
C THR A 312 23.98 -46.74 -10.27
N ALA A 313 23.74 -47.71 -11.17
CA ALA A 313 23.34 -47.44 -12.54
C ALA A 313 21.95 -46.75 -12.62
N ALA A 314 21.00 -47.19 -11.80
CA ALA A 314 19.66 -46.60 -11.74
C ALA A 314 19.69 -45.15 -11.21
N LEU A 315 20.49 -44.89 -10.17
CA LEU A 315 20.68 -43.54 -9.61
C LEU A 315 21.43 -42.62 -10.57
N GLN A 316 22.46 -43.10 -11.26
CA GLN A 316 23.15 -42.34 -12.30
C GLN A 316 22.21 -41.93 -13.43
N ASN A 317 21.33 -42.83 -13.87
CA ASN A 317 20.37 -42.53 -14.93
C ASN A 317 19.35 -41.47 -14.47
N LYS A 318 18.80 -41.60 -13.24
CA LYS A 318 17.93 -40.57 -12.64
C LYS A 318 18.63 -39.22 -12.51
N LEU A 319 19.87 -39.21 -12.03
CA LEU A 319 20.67 -37.99 -11.91
C LEU A 319 20.89 -37.31 -13.27
N ALA A 320 21.24 -38.08 -14.30
CA ALA A 320 21.39 -37.59 -15.66
C ALA A 320 20.07 -37.00 -16.20
N THR A 321 18.95 -37.65 -15.90
CA THR A 321 17.62 -37.17 -16.32
C THR A 321 17.27 -35.84 -15.64
N LYS A 322 17.54 -35.71 -14.34
CA LYS A 322 17.27 -34.48 -13.57
C LYS A 322 18.20 -33.33 -13.94
N LYS A 323 19.46 -33.60 -14.25
CA LYS A 323 20.40 -32.61 -14.81
C LYS A 323 19.93 -32.10 -16.17
N ALA A 324 19.44 -32.98 -17.04
CA ALA A 324 18.86 -32.58 -18.32
C ALA A 324 17.56 -31.75 -18.15
N GLU A 325 16.71 -32.10 -17.19
CA GLU A 325 15.49 -31.33 -16.86
C GLU A 325 15.83 -29.92 -16.34
N LYS A 326 16.86 -29.81 -15.48
CA LYS A 326 17.39 -28.52 -15.01
C LYS A 326 17.94 -27.69 -16.16
N GLU A 327 18.76 -28.27 -17.04
CA GLU A 327 19.33 -27.56 -18.19
C GLU A 327 18.22 -27.04 -19.13
N LYS A 328 17.18 -27.85 -19.36
CA LYS A 328 16.03 -27.44 -20.17
C LYS A 328 15.26 -26.29 -19.52
N THR A 329 15.03 -26.34 -18.21
CA THR A 329 14.31 -25.31 -17.45
C THR A 329 15.13 -24.00 -17.39
N GLN A 330 16.46 -24.10 -17.28
CA GLN A 330 17.36 -22.94 -17.34
C GLN A 330 17.35 -22.29 -18.73
N LYS A 331 17.35 -23.07 -19.82
CA LYS A 331 17.20 -22.54 -21.19
C LYS A 331 15.85 -21.91 -21.49
N GLU A 332 14.82 -22.25 -20.72
CA GLU A 332 13.50 -21.64 -20.82
C GLU A 332 13.38 -20.36 -19.98
N LEU A 333 14.30 -20.19 -19.01
CA LEU A 333 14.43 -19.00 -18.18
C LEU A 333 15.34 -17.93 -18.82
N ASP A 334 16.40 -18.36 -19.54
CA ASP A 334 17.34 -17.50 -20.27
C ASP A 334 16.75 -16.93 -21.58
#